data_AF-A0A945TEG2-F1
#
_entry.id   AF-A0A945TEG2-F1
#
_cell.length_a   1.000
_cell.length_b   1.000
_cell.length_c   1.000
_cell.angle_alpha   90.00
_cell.angle_beta   90.00
_cell.angle_gamma   90.00
#
_symmetry.space_group_name_H-M   'P 1'
#
loop_
_entity.id
_entity.type
_entity.pdbx_description
1 polymer ?
#
loop_
_entity_poly.entity_id
_entity_poly.type
_entity_poly.pdbx_seq_one_letter_code
_entity_poly.pdbx_strand_id
1 'polypeptide(L)'
;MIPKLLFVLLLGISTPAYASNQLDLQIQQLLNLVSESNCSFVRNGKTHSSRESVKHINRKYAHYEKDIDSIDSFIELTATKSLFTGKQYLVHCNDQVMPSAEWMHRKVTELGRQS
;
A
#
# COMPACT_ATOMS: atom_id res chain seq x y z
N MET A 1 25.46 2.51 57.77
CA MET A 1 24.20 1.86 57.36
C MET A 1 23.60 2.70 56.25
N ILE A 2 23.59 2.20 55.01
CA ILE A 2 23.16 2.93 53.80
C ILE A 2 21.66 2.66 53.62
N PRO A 3 20.75 3.66 53.60
CA PRO A 3 19.37 3.40 53.23
C PRO A 3 19.27 3.25 51.71
N LYS A 4 18.54 2.21 51.31
CA LYS A 4 18.33 1.72 49.95
C LYS A 4 17.88 2.82 48.98
N LEU A 5 18.63 3.00 47.89
CA LEU A 5 18.05 3.46 46.63
C LEU A 5 17.13 2.37 46.10
N LEU A 6 15.92 2.74 45.66
CA LEU A 6 15.26 2.05 44.57
C LEU A 6 14.57 3.08 43.67
N PHE A 7 15.20 3.24 42.53
CA PHE A 7 14.91 4.13 41.42
C PHE A 7 13.59 3.69 40.77
N VAL A 8 12.61 4.58 40.69
CA VAL A 8 11.40 4.36 39.89
C VAL A 8 11.79 4.49 38.43
N LEU A 9 11.94 3.35 37.75
CA LEU A 9 12.20 3.29 36.32
C LEU A 9 10.89 2.99 35.58
N LEU A 10 10.16 4.05 35.23
CA LEU A 10 9.02 3.98 34.32
C LEU A 10 9.57 3.91 32.88
N LEU A 11 9.87 2.70 32.38
CA LEU A 11 10.35 2.50 31.01
C LEU A 11 9.20 2.07 30.09
N GLY A 12 8.76 3.02 29.28
CA GLY A 12 8.43 2.86 27.85
C GLY A 12 7.31 1.90 27.48
N ILE A 13 6.10 2.44 27.29
CA ILE A 13 5.05 1.77 26.53
C ILE A 13 5.47 1.80 25.05
N SER A 14 5.92 0.68 24.51
CA SER A 14 6.08 0.49 23.06
C SER A 14 4.73 0.08 22.47
N THR A 15 4.11 0.95 21.67
CA THR A 15 2.89 0.63 20.91
C THR A 15 3.21 0.44 19.42
N PRO A 16 3.56 -0.78 18.96
CA PRO A 16 3.62 -1.08 17.53
C PRO A 16 2.22 -1.25 16.91
N ALA A 17 1.18 -1.49 17.73
CA ALA A 17 -0.16 -1.85 17.25
C ALA A 17 -0.90 -0.70 16.54
N TYR A 18 -0.66 0.55 16.90
CA TYR A 18 -1.37 1.69 16.30
C TYR A 18 -0.97 1.94 14.84
N ALA A 19 0.33 1.77 14.52
CA ALA A 19 0.84 1.97 13.16
C ALA A 19 0.35 0.89 12.18
N SER A 20 0.32 -0.38 12.61
CA SER A 20 -0.18 -1.50 11.79
C SER A 20 -1.65 -1.29 11.39
N ASN A 21 -2.49 -0.93 12.35
CA ASN A 21 -3.92 -0.71 12.10
C ASN A 21 -4.17 0.45 11.11
N GLN A 22 -3.33 1.48 11.15
CA GLN A 22 -3.43 2.62 10.23
C GLN A 22 -3.00 2.24 8.80
N LEU A 23 -1.91 1.48 8.66
CA LEU A 23 -1.45 0.99 7.36
C LEU A 23 -2.49 0.08 6.70
N ASP A 24 -3.06 -0.86 7.46
CA ASP A 24 -4.11 -1.76 6.97
C ASP A 24 -5.32 -0.97 6.46
N LEU A 25 -5.74 0.06 7.20
CA LEU A 25 -6.82 0.94 6.78
C LEU A 25 -6.50 1.67 5.46
N GLN A 26 -5.29 2.23 5.33
CA GLN A 26 -4.85 2.91 4.10
C GLN A 26 -4.82 1.96 2.90
N ILE A 27 -4.33 0.73 3.10
CA ILE A 27 -4.31 -0.31 2.06
C ILE A 27 -5.75 -0.64 1.63
N GLN A 28 -6.67 -0.87 2.59
CA GLN A 28 -8.06 -1.16 2.26
C GLN A 28 -8.73 -0.01 1.50
N GLN A 29 -8.51 1.24 1.91
CA GLN A 29 -9.04 2.42 1.23
C GLN A 29 -8.49 2.52 -0.21
N LEU A 30 -7.19 2.33 -0.39
CA LEU A 30 -6.57 2.35 -1.71
C LEU A 30 -7.11 1.24 -2.63
N LEU A 31 -7.27 0.02 -2.10
CA LEU A 31 -7.84 -1.11 -2.85
C LEU A 31 -9.30 -0.84 -3.26
N ASN A 32 -10.08 -0.18 -2.41
CA ASN A 32 -11.43 0.25 -2.75
C ASN A 32 -11.43 1.28 -3.88
N LEU A 33 -10.56 2.29 -3.82
CA LEU A 33 -10.39 3.27 -4.90
C LEU A 33 -10.00 2.59 -6.22
N VAL A 34 -9.10 1.61 -6.20
CA VAL A 34 -8.77 0.81 -7.39
C VAL A 34 -10.02 0.11 -7.92
N SER A 35 -10.74 -0.61 -7.05
CA SER A 35 -11.93 -1.39 -7.40
C SER A 35 -13.03 -0.54 -8.06
N GLU A 36 -13.22 0.68 -7.57
CA GLU A 36 -14.31 1.58 -7.96
C GLU A 36 -13.94 2.57 -9.08
N SER A 37 -12.65 2.64 -9.45
CA SER A 37 -12.13 3.65 -10.38
C SER A 37 -12.71 3.61 -11.81
N ASN A 38 -13.38 2.52 -12.19
CA ASN A 38 -13.77 2.21 -13.58
C ASN A 38 -12.59 2.26 -14.58
N CYS A 39 -11.36 2.27 -14.08
CA CYS A 39 -10.17 2.33 -14.90
C CYS A 39 -9.77 0.94 -15.41
N SER A 40 -8.97 0.95 -16.46
CA SER A 40 -8.34 -0.24 -17.01
C SER A 40 -6.86 -0.27 -16.63
N PHE A 41 -6.35 -1.43 -16.25
CA PHE A 41 -4.96 -1.62 -15.86
C PHE A 41 -4.27 -2.49 -16.89
N VAL A 42 -3.13 -2.05 -17.40
CA VAL A 42 -2.35 -2.79 -18.37
C VAL A 42 -1.18 -3.45 -17.68
N ARG A 43 -1.14 -4.79 -17.78
CA ARG A 43 -0.07 -5.62 -17.25
C ARG A 43 0.42 -6.57 -18.32
N ASN A 44 1.73 -6.59 -18.55
CA ASN A 44 2.36 -7.42 -19.59
C ASN A 44 1.75 -7.19 -20.99
N GLY A 45 1.27 -5.98 -21.27
CA GLY A 45 0.61 -5.63 -22.54
C GLY A 45 -0.85 -6.09 -22.66
N LYS A 46 -1.44 -6.64 -21.58
CA LYS A 46 -2.85 -7.03 -21.54
C LYS A 46 -3.64 -6.10 -20.64
N THR A 47 -4.81 -5.70 -21.10
CA THR A 47 -5.75 -4.88 -20.34
C THR A 47 -6.55 -5.76 -19.38
N HIS A 48 -6.72 -5.27 -18.15
CA HIS A 48 -7.48 -5.89 -17.08
C HIS A 48 -8.44 -4.86 -16.48
N SER A 49 -9.60 -5.32 -16.03
CA SER A 49 -10.54 -4.49 -15.27
C SER A 49 -9.96 -4.07 -13.91
N SER A 50 -10.53 -3.00 -13.34
CA SER A 50 -10.27 -2.56 -11.96
C SER A 50 -10.35 -3.73 -10.95
N ARG A 51 -11.40 -4.56 -11.02
CA ARG A 51 -11.61 -5.70 -10.10
C ARG A 51 -10.58 -6.81 -10.27
N GLU A 52 -10.19 -7.13 -11.51
CA GLU A 52 -9.11 -8.10 -11.76
C GLU A 52 -7.76 -7.58 -11.25
N SER A 53 -7.57 -6.28 -11.28
CA SER A 53 -6.37 -5.62 -10.81
C SER A 53 -6.27 -5.69 -9.29
N VAL A 54 -7.37 -5.46 -8.55
CA VAL A 54 -7.42 -5.71 -7.10
C VAL A 54 -7.04 -7.15 -6.77
N LYS A 55 -7.59 -8.14 -7.49
CA LYS A 55 -7.20 -9.55 -7.30
C LYS A 55 -5.71 -9.76 -7.53
N HIS A 56 -5.12 -9.08 -8.51
CA HIS A 56 -3.69 -9.18 -8.76
C HIS A 56 -2.84 -8.53 -7.66
N ILE A 57 -3.22 -7.32 -7.22
CA ILE A 57 -2.56 -6.58 -6.15
C ILE A 57 -2.59 -7.40 -4.86
N ASN A 58 -3.75 -7.95 -4.48
CA ASN A 58 -3.88 -8.80 -3.28
C ASN A 58 -2.99 -10.04 -3.33
N ARG A 59 -2.80 -10.67 -4.50
CA ARG A 59 -1.84 -11.78 -4.63
C ARG A 59 -0.40 -11.34 -4.40
N LYS A 60 -0.01 -10.15 -4.87
CA LYS A 60 1.33 -9.61 -4.59
C LYS A 60 1.45 -9.16 -3.14
N TYR A 61 0.40 -8.57 -2.56
CA TYR A 61 0.37 -8.19 -1.16
C TYR A 61 0.63 -9.39 -0.26
N ALA A 62 -0.11 -10.49 -0.45
CA ALA A 62 0.12 -11.73 0.30
C ALA A 62 1.54 -12.32 0.12
N HIS A 63 2.20 -12.07 -1.02
CA HIS A 63 3.57 -12.50 -1.25
C HIS A 63 4.60 -11.63 -0.51
N TYR A 64 4.32 -10.33 -0.38
CA TYR A 64 5.23 -9.32 0.18
C TYR A 64 4.83 -8.84 1.57
N GLU A 65 3.89 -9.50 2.23
CA GLU A 65 3.32 -9.06 3.52
C GLU A 65 4.40 -8.69 4.56
N LYS A 66 5.49 -9.47 4.61
CA LYS A 66 6.60 -9.25 5.56
C LYS A 66 7.53 -8.10 5.18
N ASP A 67 7.50 -7.67 3.92
CA ASP A 67 8.35 -6.62 3.37
C ASP A 67 7.61 -5.27 3.26
N ILE A 68 6.33 -5.24 3.64
CA ILE A 68 5.47 -4.06 3.58
C ILE A 68 5.32 -3.47 4.99
N ASP A 69 5.94 -2.31 5.19
CA ASP A 69 5.93 -1.56 6.45
C ASP A 69 5.25 -0.18 6.32
N SER A 70 4.81 0.17 5.11
CA SER A 70 4.36 1.49 4.73
C SER A 70 3.46 1.43 3.49
N ILE A 71 2.65 2.47 3.26
CA ILE A 71 1.81 2.52 2.07
C ILE A 71 2.65 2.65 0.78
N ASP A 72 3.81 3.29 0.86
CA ASP A 72 4.74 3.41 -0.26
C ASP A 72 5.38 2.06 -0.60
N SER A 73 5.85 1.29 0.39
CA SER A 73 6.34 -0.07 0.15
C SER A 73 5.26 -1.00 -0.41
N PHE A 74 4.01 -0.87 0.05
CA PHE A 74 2.87 -1.57 -0.55
C PHE A 74 2.72 -1.24 -2.04
N ILE A 75 2.72 0.05 -2.42
CA ILE A 75 2.58 0.45 -3.83
C ILE A 75 3.76 -0.06 -4.66
N GLU A 76 4.99 0.12 -4.18
CA GLU A 76 6.19 -0.30 -4.90
C GLU A 76 6.23 -1.82 -5.16
N LEU A 77 5.91 -2.60 -4.13
CA LEU A 77 5.97 -4.06 -4.20
C LEU A 77 4.77 -4.65 -4.96
N THR A 78 3.63 -3.98 -5.02
CA THR A 78 2.41 -4.54 -5.62
C THR A 78 2.04 -3.97 -7.00
N ALA A 79 2.43 -2.72 -7.31
CA ALA A 79 1.87 -1.96 -8.42
C ALA A 79 2.89 -1.44 -9.45
N THR A 80 4.20 -1.57 -9.24
CA THR A 80 5.20 -1.01 -10.18
C THR A 80 5.39 -1.84 -11.44
N LYS A 81 5.70 -3.14 -11.32
CA LYS A 81 6.03 -4.01 -12.46
C LYS A 81 5.88 -5.50 -12.19
N SER A 82 5.88 -6.28 -13.26
CA SER A 82 5.90 -7.74 -13.18
C SER A 82 7.28 -8.24 -12.76
N LEU A 83 7.32 -9.11 -11.76
CA LEU A 83 8.56 -9.80 -11.38
C LEU A 83 9.02 -10.78 -12.47
N PHE A 84 8.08 -11.39 -13.19
CA PHE A 84 8.39 -12.40 -14.20
C PHE A 84 8.89 -11.80 -15.51
N THR A 85 8.39 -10.63 -15.91
CA THR A 85 8.70 -10.03 -17.22
C THR A 85 9.47 -8.71 -17.13
N GLY A 86 9.55 -8.11 -15.93
CA GLY A 86 10.09 -6.76 -15.73
C GLY A 86 9.21 -5.63 -16.27
N LYS A 87 8.12 -5.91 -16.98
CA LYS A 87 7.29 -4.87 -17.62
C LYS A 87 6.53 -4.05 -16.59
N GLN A 88 6.61 -2.74 -16.74
CA GLN A 88 5.87 -1.76 -15.92
C GLN A 88 4.36 -1.92 -16.09
N TYR A 89 3.62 -1.69 -15.00
CA TYR A 89 2.17 -1.65 -15.02
C TYR A 89 1.67 -0.25 -15.33
N LEU A 90 0.64 -0.15 -16.17
CA LEU A 90 0.02 1.12 -16.53
C LEU A 90 -1.44 1.14 -16.10
N VAL A 91 -1.98 2.34 -15.96
CA VAL A 91 -3.39 2.61 -15.71
C VAL A 91 -3.89 3.53 -16.80
N HIS A 92 -5.04 3.17 -17.37
CA HIS A 92 -5.81 3.97 -18.31
C HIS A 92 -7.06 4.47 -17.55
N CYS A 93 -7.09 5.76 -17.23
CA CYS A 93 -8.19 6.44 -16.56
C CYS A 93 -8.47 7.77 -17.26
N ASN A 94 -9.73 8.10 -17.55
CA ASN A 94 -10.14 9.41 -18.08
C ASN A 94 -9.25 9.88 -19.25
N ASP A 95 -9.05 9.00 -20.24
CA ASP A 95 -8.20 9.22 -21.43
C ASP A 95 -6.71 9.49 -21.16
N GLN A 96 -6.26 9.29 -19.92
CA GLN A 96 -4.86 9.38 -19.53
C GLN A 96 -4.28 7.98 -19.29
N VAL A 97 -3.04 7.81 -19.75
CA VAL A 97 -2.22 6.63 -19.48
C VAL A 97 -1.05 7.03 -18.60
N MET A 98 -0.89 6.36 -17.46
CA MET A 98 0.22 6.63 -16.54
C MET A 98 0.68 5.35 -15.83
N PRO A 99 1.88 5.33 -15.21
CA PRO A 99 2.31 4.23 -14.37
C PRO A 99 1.30 3.93 -13.26
N SER A 100 1.06 2.65 -12.99
CA SER A 100 0.09 2.25 -11.97
C SER A 100 0.51 2.68 -10.57
N ALA A 101 1.80 2.62 -10.25
CA ALA A 101 2.32 3.10 -8.97
C ALA A 101 2.07 4.61 -8.79
N GLU A 102 2.37 5.41 -9.82
CA GLU A 102 2.12 6.86 -9.79
C GLU A 102 0.64 7.17 -9.58
N TRP A 103 -0.25 6.48 -10.29
CA TRP A 103 -1.69 6.63 -10.10
C TRP A 103 -2.11 6.33 -8.65
N MET A 104 -1.56 5.28 -8.04
CA MET A 104 -1.88 4.91 -6.65
C MET A 104 -1.33 5.92 -5.63
N HIS A 105 -0.11 6.44 -5.81
CA HIS A 105 0.41 7.50 -4.93
C HIS A 105 -0.45 8.77 -4.97
N ARG A 106 -0.97 9.14 -6.15
CA ARG A 106 -1.93 10.25 -6.27
C ARG A 106 -3.18 9.97 -5.43
N LYS A 107 -3.74 8.75 -5.48
CA LYS A 107 -4.88 8.34 -4.66
C LYS A 107 -4.59 8.35 -3.16
N VAL A 108 -3.43 7.90 -2.73
CA VAL A 108 -3.02 7.99 -1.31
C VAL A 108 -2.89 9.45 -0.87
N THR A 109 -2.31 10.31 -1.70
CA THR A 109 -2.21 11.74 -1.40
C THR A 109 -3.58 12.41 -1.32
N GLU A 110 -4.53 12.02 -2.16
CA GLU A 110 -5.93 12.47 -2.09
C GLU A 110 -6.59 12.06 -0.77
N LEU A 111 -6.41 10.80 -0.31
CA LEU A 111 -6.95 10.31 0.97
C LEU A 111 -6.44 11.12 2.16
N GLY A 112 -5.13 11.41 2.21
CA GLY A 112 -4.52 12.17 3.32
C GLY A 112 -4.91 13.64 3.38
N ARG A 113 -5.52 14.20 2.32
CA ARG A 113 -6.11 15.55 2.35
C ARG A 113 -7.54 15.58 2.89
N GLN A 114 -8.18 14.41 3.02
CA GLN A 114 -9.57 14.27 3.45
C GLN A 114 -9.70 13.83 4.92
N SER A 115 -8.58 13.52 5.59
CA SER A 115 -8.44 13.17 7.00
C SER A 115 -7.99 14.36 7.84
#